data_AF-A0A8T6IEE8-F1
#
_entry.id   AF-A0A8T6IEE8-F1
#
_cell.length_a   1.000
_cell.length_b   1.000
_cell.length_c   1.000
_cell.angle_alpha   90.00
_cell.angle_beta   90.00
_cell.angle_gamma   90.00
#
_symmetry.space_group_name_H-M   'P 1'
#
loop_
_entity.id
_entity.type
_entity.pdbx_description
1 polymer ?
#
loop_
_entity_poly.entity_id
_entity_poly.type
_entity_poly.pdbx_seq_one_letter_code
_entity_poly.pdbx_strand_id
1 'polypeptide(L)'
;MTATGSDFRQTWLWRHSFDNPRTDSNPDEQEFFRTHYLSIRDRAAQLTSRIATDVPGLTVHDISHLDALWDIASSVAEGAVSVNPAEAFVLGGSILLHDAAMSVAAYPGGLSDIRQTVAWRDTVARVALSAEERGEDKFDTENPPDAVVDQVLPDVLRQLHAEHAEELAEQAWTNPDGQPVHLVEDSDLRTFYGPTMGQIAHSHWWPVQRLEQEFSEDLGALASRTRCRVDRLILACLLRVADALHLDSRRAPRFLRAITAPTGTSALHWTFQERLARPHIELDAVVFTTGQPFAREEADAWWLAYDALNAADRELHDVDLLLQVRGREILKASRIKGAGSPEILARSLPTNGWRPVDAMLRVSNVPAIVERLGGSQLYGNNPTVPLREVFQNSADACQARRRFERGPQDCR
;
A
#
# COMPACT_ATOMS: atom_id res chain seq x y z
N MET A 1 -29.40 3.42 5.96
CA MET A 1 -28.60 4.28 6.86
C MET A 1 -27.28 3.57 7.07
N THR A 2 -26.32 3.81 6.18
CA THR A 2 -24.94 3.36 6.38
C THR A 2 -24.39 4.11 7.58
N ALA A 3 -23.68 3.41 8.48
CA ALA A 3 -22.97 4.05 9.56
C ALA A 3 -21.97 5.03 8.94
N THR A 4 -22.32 6.31 8.90
CA THR A 4 -21.44 7.35 8.39
C THR A 4 -20.27 7.42 9.36
N GLY A 5 -19.09 6.97 8.92
CA GLY A 5 -17.85 7.45 9.49
C GLY A 5 -17.83 8.98 9.48
N SER A 6 -16.87 9.58 10.19
CA SER A 6 -16.64 11.02 10.10
C SER A 6 -16.58 11.43 8.63
N ASP A 7 -17.44 12.37 8.23
CA ASP A 7 -17.43 12.94 6.89
C ASP A 7 -16.03 13.53 6.63
N PHE A 8 -15.34 13.08 5.58
CA PHE A 8 -13.99 13.54 5.27
C PHE A 8 -13.93 15.06 5.06
N ARG A 9 -15.06 15.68 4.69
CA ARG A 9 -15.20 17.13 4.56
C ARG A 9 -15.09 17.89 5.88
N GLN A 10 -15.15 17.18 7.01
CA GLN A 10 -14.95 17.77 8.33
C GLN A 10 -13.50 17.70 8.83
N THR A 11 -12.62 17.04 8.07
CA THR A 11 -11.21 16.86 8.43
C THR A 11 -10.45 18.18 8.33
N TRP A 12 -9.35 18.28 9.09
CA TRP A 12 -8.58 19.51 9.18
C TRP A 12 -8.01 19.94 7.81
N LEU A 13 -7.39 19.01 7.07
CA LEU A 13 -6.83 19.30 5.74
C LEU A 13 -7.92 19.80 4.79
N TRP A 14 -9.05 19.10 4.71
CA TRP A 14 -10.15 19.51 3.83
C TRP A 14 -10.64 20.92 4.13
N ARG A 15 -11.01 21.18 5.39
CA ARG A 15 -11.57 22.48 5.80
C ARG A 15 -10.55 23.59 5.63
N HIS A 16 -9.29 23.33 5.97
CA HIS A 16 -8.23 24.32 5.87
C HIS A 16 -7.90 24.68 4.41
N SER A 17 -8.03 23.73 3.48
CA SER A 17 -7.77 23.97 2.06
C SER A 17 -8.98 24.55 1.31
N PHE A 18 -10.21 24.13 1.61
CA PHE A 18 -11.39 24.45 0.78
C PHE A 18 -12.50 25.28 1.44
N ASP A 19 -12.62 25.26 2.78
CA ASP A 19 -13.77 25.89 3.45
C ASP A 19 -13.38 27.14 4.27
N ASN A 20 -12.19 27.14 4.85
CA ASN A 20 -11.71 28.23 5.67
C ASN A 20 -11.15 29.37 4.78
N PRO A 21 -11.33 30.64 5.16
CA PRO A 21 -10.67 31.75 4.48
C PRO A 21 -9.15 31.59 4.48
N ARG A 22 -8.51 31.85 3.34
CA ARG A 22 -7.06 31.76 3.16
C ARG A 22 -6.49 33.06 2.58
N THR A 23 -5.18 33.25 2.72
CA THR A 23 -4.45 34.41 2.18
C THR A 23 -3.73 34.10 0.87
N ASP A 24 -3.50 32.83 0.57
CA ASP A 24 -2.80 32.33 -0.63
C ASP A 24 -3.75 31.97 -1.78
N SER A 25 -5.06 31.86 -1.52
CA SER A 25 -6.09 31.58 -2.51
C SER A 25 -7.37 32.41 -2.27
N ASN A 26 -8.21 32.50 -3.31
CA ASN A 26 -9.53 33.13 -3.22
C ASN A 26 -10.66 32.07 -3.17
N PRO A 27 -11.90 32.45 -2.78
CA PRO A 27 -13.01 31.50 -2.69
C PRO A 27 -13.36 30.78 -4.01
N ASP A 28 -13.20 31.44 -5.17
CA ASP A 28 -13.50 30.83 -6.48
C ASP A 28 -12.48 29.73 -6.81
N GLU A 29 -11.21 29.94 -6.47
CA GLU A 29 -10.15 28.93 -6.58
C GLU A 29 -10.42 27.72 -5.68
N GLN A 30 -10.81 27.97 -4.42
CA GLN A 30 -11.19 26.91 -3.48
C GLN A 30 -12.37 26.09 -4.00
N GLU A 31 -13.43 26.76 -4.46
CA GLU A 31 -14.63 26.11 -5.01
C GLU A 31 -14.33 25.27 -6.24
N PHE A 32 -13.48 25.81 -7.13
CA PHE A 32 -13.09 25.15 -8.37
C PHE A 32 -12.41 23.81 -8.09
N PHE A 33 -11.37 23.78 -7.26
CA PHE A 33 -10.66 22.55 -6.93
C PHE A 33 -11.53 21.58 -6.12
N ARG A 34 -12.34 22.11 -5.19
CA ARG A 34 -13.28 21.31 -4.39
C ARG A 34 -14.29 20.56 -5.27
N THR A 35 -14.91 21.27 -6.21
CA THR A 35 -15.92 20.70 -7.12
C THR A 35 -15.31 19.63 -8.02
N HIS A 36 -14.11 19.86 -8.55
CA HIS A 36 -13.44 18.88 -9.40
C HIS A 36 -12.99 17.64 -8.61
N TYR A 37 -12.51 17.80 -7.38
CA TYR A 37 -12.23 16.64 -6.52
C TYR A 37 -13.48 15.79 -6.30
N LEU A 38 -14.63 16.40 -5.98
CA LEU A 38 -15.87 15.66 -5.76
C LEU A 38 -16.33 14.92 -7.03
N SER A 39 -16.15 15.53 -8.21
CA SER A 39 -16.43 14.89 -9.50
C SER A 39 -15.55 13.65 -9.73
N ILE A 40 -14.25 13.72 -9.42
CA ILE A 40 -13.34 12.56 -9.52
C ILE A 40 -13.75 11.49 -8.52
N ARG A 41 -14.05 11.89 -7.27
CA ARG A 41 -14.45 10.99 -6.18
C ARG A 41 -15.67 10.14 -6.55
N ASP A 42 -16.68 10.72 -7.18
CA ASP A 42 -17.89 10.00 -7.58
C ASP A 42 -17.62 8.91 -8.64
N ARG A 43 -16.61 9.11 -9.50
CA ARG A 43 -16.18 8.11 -10.49
C ARG A 43 -15.25 7.07 -9.88
N ALA A 44 -14.28 7.51 -9.06
CA ALA A 44 -13.39 6.63 -8.33
C ALA A 44 -14.15 5.68 -7.39
N ALA A 45 -15.26 6.13 -6.78
CA ALA A 45 -16.14 5.28 -5.98
C ALA A 45 -16.72 4.10 -6.78
N GLN A 46 -17.08 4.33 -8.05
CA GLN A 46 -17.58 3.26 -8.91
C GLN A 46 -16.48 2.26 -9.26
N LEU A 47 -15.27 2.75 -9.57
CA LEU A 47 -14.12 1.91 -9.88
C LEU A 47 -13.69 1.06 -8.68
N THR A 48 -13.49 1.68 -7.52
CA THR A 48 -13.01 1.01 -6.29
C THR A 48 -14.05 0.07 -5.69
N SER A 49 -15.35 0.29 -5.93
CA SER A 49 -16.40 -0.65 -5.53
C SER A 49 -16.25 -2.05 -6.15
N ARG A 50 -15.50 -2.17 -7.26
CA ARG A 50 -15.22 -3.45 -7.92
C ARG A 50 -14.13 -4.27 -7.22
N ILE A 51 -13.27 -3.64 -6.39
CA ILE A 51 -12.14 -4.31 -5.73
C ILE A 51 -12.61 -5.50 -4.88
N ALA A 52 -13.74 -5.37 -4.18
CA ALA A 52 -14.28 -6.46 -3.37
C ALA A 52 -14.71 -7.70 -4.19
N THR A 53 -15.04 -7.51 -5.47
CA THR A 53 -15.36 -8.59 -6.41
C THR A 53 -14.09 -9.18 -7.01
N ASP A 54 -13.14 -8.34 -7.41
CA ASP A 54 -11.94 -8.78 -8.14
C ASP A 54 -10.83 -9.30 -7.21
N VAL A 55 -10.87 -8.93 -5.93
CA VAL A 55 -9.96 -9.39 -4.87
C VAL A 55 -10.76 -9.90 -3.67
N PRO A 56 -11.45 -11.06 -3.79
CA PRO A 56 -12.34 -11.57 -2.75
C PRO A 56 -11.64 -11.76 -1.41
N GLY A 57 -12.34 -11.40 -0.34
CA GLY A 57 -11.83 -11.53 1.03
C GLY A 57 -10.85 -10.43 1.44
N LEU A 58 -10.38 -9.57 0.55
CA LEU A 58 -9.59 -8.40 0.95
C LEU A 58 -10.39 -7.53 1.95
N THR A 59 -9.70 -6.87 2.89
CA THR A 59 -10.34 -5.88 3.79
C THR A 59 -10.92 -4.73 2.96
N VAL A 60 -11.66 -3.81 3.56
CA VAL A 60 -12.27 -2.69 2.82
C VAL A 60 -11.19 -1.84 2.14
N HIS A 61 -11.26 -1.73 0.80
CA HIS A 61 -10.45 -0.85 -0.05
C HIS A 61 -11.35 -0.04 -1.02
N ASP A 62 -12.59 0.25 -0.60
CA ASP A 62 -13.52 1.07 -1.38
C ASP A 62 -13.44 2.56 -0.99
N ILE A 63 -14.36 3.38 -1.50
CA ILE A 63 -14.39 4.82 -1.21
C ILE A 63 -14.40 5.16 0.28
N SER A 64 -14.92 4.29 1.16
CA SER A 64 -14.92 4.55 2.59
C SER A 64 -13.51 4.48 3.19
N HIS A 65 -12.63 3.64 2.63
CA HIS A 65 -11.21 3.65 2.97
C HIS A 65 -10.55 4.93 2.46
N LEU A 66 -10.80 5.31 1.21
CA LEU A 66 -10.19 6.49 0.60
C LEU A 66 -10.58 7.77 1.37
N ASP A 67 -11.85 7.90 1.77
CA ASP A 67 -12.32 9.00 2.61
C ASP A 67 -11.66 9.02 3.99
N ALA A 68 -11.40 7.85 4.58
CA ALA A 68 -10.72 7.76 5.87
C ALA A 68 -9.26 8.22 5.80
N LEU A 69 -8.62 8.19 4.62
CA LEU A 69 -7.25 8.68 4.47
C LEU A 69 -7.13 10.19 4.68
N TRP A 70 -8.16 10.98 4.35
CA TRP A 70 -8.20 12.40 4.72
C TRP A 70 -8.17 12.62 6.23
N ASP A 71 -8.86 11.74 6.97
CA ASP A 71 -8.94 11.80 8.42
C ASP A 71 -7.60 11.42 9.07
N ILE A 72 -6.97 10.34 8.59
CA ILE A 72 -5.65 9.93 9.09
C ILE A 72 -4.58 10.96 8.72
N ALA A 73 -4.52 11.41 7.46
CA ALA A 73 -3.59 12.45 7.02
C ALA A 73 -3.75 13.72 7.86
N SER A 74 -4.99 14.14 8.12
CA SER A 74 -5.27 15.30 8.97
C SER A 74 -4.76 15.11 10.40
N SER A 75 -4.89 13.91 10.97
CA SER A 75 -4.45 13.65 12.34
C SER A 75 -2.94 13.86 12.56
N VAL A 76 -2.13 13.55 11.54
CA VAL A 76 -0.67 13.73 11.57
C VAL A 76 -0.21 15.08 11.01
N ALA A 77 -1.04 15.77 10.24
CA ALA A 77 -0.72 17.07 9.64
C ALA A 77 -1.22 18.28 10.45
N GLU A 78 -2.25 18.11 11.28
CA GLU A 78 -2.97 19.21 11.92
C GLU A 78 -2.05 20.18 12.68
N GLY A 79 -2.03 21.42 12.20
CA GLY A 79 -1.23 22.51 12.77
C GLY A 79 0.27 22.42 12.49
N ALA A 80 0.71 21.40 11.76
CA ALA A 80 2.12 21.14 11.45
C ALA A 80 2.44 21.32 9.96
N VAL A 81 1.51 20.91 9.08
CA VAL A 81 1.65 21.00 7.61
C VAL A 81 0.50 21.80 7.01
N SER A 82 0.76 22.77 6.15
CA SER A 82 -0.28 23.51 5.42
C SER A 82 -0.40 23.05 3.97
N VAL A 83 -1.62 22.75 3.53
CA VAL A 83 -1.93 22.32 2.16
C VAL A 83 -2.83 23.36 1.49
N ASN A 84 -2.39 23.92 0.37
CA ASN A 84 -3.19 24.87 -0.42
C ASN A 84 -4.27 24.16 -1.27
N PRO A 85 -5.24 24.87 -1.91
CA PRO A 85 -6.32 24.22 -2.64
C PRO A 85 -5.87 23.31 -3.80
N ALA A 86 -4.80 23.68 -4.52
CA ALA A 86 -4.25 22.87 -5.60
C ALA A 86 -3.56 21.62 -5.05
N GLU A 87 -2.81 21.75 -3.96
CA GLU A 87 -2.21 20.61 -3.27
C GLU A 87 -3.26 19.67 -2.69
N ALA A 88 -4.35 20.20 -2.12
CA ALA A 88 -5.45 19.38 -1.60
C ALA A 88 -6.18 18.64 -2.72
N PHE A 89 -6.33 19.26 -3.88
CA PHE A 89 -6.84 18.59 -5.07
C PHE A 89 -5.91 17.45 -5.51
N VAL A 90 -4.60 17.69 -5.58
CA VAL A 90 -3.60 16.68 -5.96
C VAL A 90 -3.52 15.54 -4.95
N LEU A 91 -3.43 15.84 -3.65
CA LEU A 91 -3.44 14.83 -2.58
C LEU A 91 -4.73 14.01 -2.63
N GLY A 92 -5.87 14.68 -2.73
CA GLY A 92 -7.18 14.03 -2.85
C GLY A 92 -7.25 13.11 -4.07
N GLY A 93 -6.83 13.59 -5.24
CA GLY A 93 -6.75 12.77 -6.45
C GLY A 93 -5.86 11.56 -6.24
N SER A 94 -4.66 11.75 -5.68
CA SER A 94 -3.72 10.65 -5.42
C SER A 94 -4.29 9.59 -4.46
N ILE A 95 -4.97 10.03 -3.40
CA ILE A 95 -5.73 9.16 -2.49
C ILE A 95 -6.76 8.34 -3.26
N LEU A 96 -7.52 8.94 -4.18
CA LEU A 96 -8.55 8.22 -4.94
C LEU A 96 -7.97 7.18 -5.91
N LEU A 97 -6.70 7.31 -6.30
CA LEU A 97 -6.06 6.47 -7.31
C LEU A 97 -5.21 5.33 -6.73
N HIS A 98 -4.59 5.51 -5.56
CA HIS A 98 -3.51 4.62 -5.08
C HIS A 98 -3.87 3.13 -5.07
N ASP A 99 -5.10 2.81 -4.69
CA ASP A 99 -5.63 1.44 -4.64
C ASP A 99 -6.55 1.08 -5.80
N ALA A 100 -6.94 2.04 -6.64
CA ALA A 100 -8.00 1.87 -7.62
C ALA A 100 -7.67 0.83 -8.70
N ALA A 101 -6.37 0.57 -8.91
CA ALA A 101 -5.87 -0.45 -9.83
C ALA A 101 -5.90 -1.89 -9.27
N MET A 102 -6.39 -2.12 -8.04
CA MET A 102 -6.76 -3.45 -7.55
C MET A 102 -8.11 -3.95 -8.11
N SER A 103 -8.49 -3.46 -9.28
CA SER A 103 -9.74 -3.77 -9.97
C SER A 103 -9.43 -4.10 -11.42
N VAL A 104 -10.07 -5.12 -11.97
CA VAL A 104 -9.96 -5.46 -13.40
C VAL A 104 -10.48 -4.30 -14.26
N ALA A 105 -11.47 -3.55 -13.75
CA ALA A 105 -12.01 -2.39 -14.44
C ALA A 105 -11.02 -1.23 -14.56
N ALA A 106 -9.89 -1.27 -13.85
CA ALA A 106 -8.81 -0.30 -14.01
C ALA A 106 -8.01 -0.51 -15.30
N TYR A 107 -8.17 -1.64 -15.99
CA TYR A 107 -7.46 -1.99 -17.21
C TYR A 107 -8.43 -1.89 -18.41
N PRO A 108 -8.16 -1.08 -19.45
CA PRO A 108 -9.09 -0.87 -20.55
C PRO A 108 -9.49 -2.16 -21.31
N GLY A 109 -8.57 -3.10 -21.51
CA GLY A 109 -8.81 -4.44 -22.05
C GLY A 109 -9.16 -5.49 -20.98
N GLY A 110 -9.34 -5.08 -19.74
CA GLY A 110 -9.73 -5.91 -18.61
C GLY A 110 -8.76 -7.06 -18.36
N LEU A 111 -9.30 -8.26 -18.14
CA LEU A 111 -8.50 -9.46 -17.86
C LEU A 111 -7.52 -9.81 -18.99
N SER A 112 -7.84 -9.43 -20.24
CA SER A 112 -6.93 -9.66 -21.38
C SER A 112 -5.62 -8.90 -21.22
N ASP A 113 -5.65 -7.65 -20.77
CA ASP A 113 -4.45 -6.85 -20.55
C ASP A 113 -3.64 -7.44 -19.39
N ILE A 114 -4.31 -7.80 -18.29
CA ILE A 114 -3.69 -8.40 -17.12
C ILE A 114 -2.96 -9.71 -17.50
N ARG A 115 -3.57 -10.56 -18.33
CA ARG A 115 -2.98 -11.83 -18.80
C ARG A 115 -1.68 -11.65 -19.60
N GLN A 116 -1.47 -10.48 -20.19
CA GLN A 116 -0.26 -10.18 -20.96
C GLN A 116 0.92 -9.74 -20.07
N THR A 117 0.66 -9.40 -18.81
CA THR A 117 1.69 -8.92 -17.88
C THR A 117 2.65 -10.04 -17.46
N VAL A 118 3.88 -9.64 -17.10
CA VAL A 118 4.86 -10.58 -16.54
C VAL A 118 4.39 -11.11 -15.20
N ALA A 119 3.80 -10.26 -14.36
CA ALA A 119 3.24 -10.64 -13.05
C ALA A 119 2.22 -11.78 -13.15
N TRP A 120 1.35 -11.74 -14.16
CA TRP A 120 0.41 -12.83 -14.45
C TRP A 120 1.12 -14.13 -14.77
N ARG A 121 2.02 -14.11 -15.76
CA ARG A 121 2.73 -15.31 -16.24
C ARG A 121 3.55 -15.97 -15.13
N ASP A 122 4.25 -15.16 -14.33
CA ASP A 122 5.05 -15.64 -13.21
C ASP A 122 4.17 -16.26 -12.10
N THR A 123 3.03 -15.65 -11.82
CA THR A 123 2.10 -16.13 -10.79
C THR A 123 1.42 -17.44 -11.23
N VAL A 124 1.01 -17.56 -12.50
CA VAL A 124 0.49 -18.82 -13.05
C VAL A 124 1.55 -19.92 -13.03
N ALA A 125 2.78 -19.60 -13.43
CA ALA A 125 3.89 -20.56 -13.42
C ALA A 125 4.20 -21.07 -12.00
N ARG A 126 4.14 -20.18 -10.99
CA ARG A 126 4.28 -20.55 -9.57
C ARG A 126 3.19 -21.52 -9.12
N VAL A 127 1.93 -21.28 -9.50
CA VAL A 127 0.82 -22.18 -9.16
C VAL A 127 0.98 -23.54 -9.84
N ALA A 128 1.38 -23.55 -11.12
CA ALA A 128 1.62 -24.78 -11.88
C ALA A 128 2.74 -25.63 -11.25
N LEU A 129 3.86 -25.01 -10.86
CA LEU A 129 4.95 -25.69 -10.18
C LEU A 129 4.49 -26.31 -8.85
N SER A 130 3.74 -25.53 -8.07
CA SER A 130 3.23 -25.99 -6.77
C SER A 130 2.23 -27.15 -6.91
N ALA A 131 1.42 -27.15 -7.97
CA ALA A 131 0.52 -28.26 -8.31
C ALA A 131 1.30 -29.53 -8.68
N GLU A 132 2.35 -29.39 -9.50
CA GLU A 132 3.24 -30.50 -9.87
C GLU A 132 3.93 -31.12 -8.65
N GLU A 133 4.42 -30.29 -7.71
CA GLU A 133 5.02 -30.74 -6.44
C GLU A 133 4.04 -31.52 -5.54
N ARG A 134 2.73 -31.20 -5.62
CA ARG A 134 1.67 -31.92 -4.90
C ARG A 134 1.17 -33.16 -5.65
N GLY A 135 1.65 -33.42 -6.86
CA GLY A 135 1.19 -34.51 -7.71
C GLY A 135 -0.21 -34.29 -8.30
N GLU A 136 -0.63 -33.04 -8.46
CA GLU A 136 -1.86 -32.65 -9.13
C GLU A 136 -1.68 -32.67 -10.66
N ASP A 137 -2.79 -32.76 -11.41
CA ASP A 137 -2.75 -32.77 -12.87
C ASP A 137 -2.20 -31.47 -13.45
N LYS A 138 -1.37 -31.57 -14.49
CA LYS A 138 -0.86 -30.41 -15.22
C LYS A 138 -2.00 -29.70 -15.94
N PHE A 139 -1.98 -28.38 -15.95
CA PHE A 139 -2.91 -27.54 -16.69
C PHE A 139 -2.16 -26.67 -17.71
N ASP A 140 -2.90 -26.16 -18.70
CA ASP A 140 -2.36 -25.24 -19.69
C ASP A 140 -2.09 -23.86 -19.04
N THR A 141 -0.82 -23.47 -18.98
CA THR A 141 -0.41 -22.19 -18.36
C THR A 141 -0.78 -20.97 -19.20
N GLU A 142 -0.97 -21.12 -20.52
CA GLU A 142 -1.39 -20.03 -21.40
C GLU A 142 -2.91 -19.80 -21.31
N ASN A 143 -3.66 -20.86 -21.00
CA ASN A 143 -5.10 -20.80 -20.79
C ASN A 143 -5.51 -21.58 -19.53
N PRO A 144 -5.19 -21.03 -18.33
CA PRO A 144 -5.43 -21.72 -17.07
C PRO A 144 -6.94 -21.86 -16.79
N PRO A 145 -7.35 -22.93 -16.07
CA PRO A 145 -8.73 -23.10 -15.63
C PRO A 145 -9.21 -21.92 -14.77
N ASP A 146 -10.52 -21.66 -14.74
CA ASP A 146 -11.11 -20.54 -13.98
C ASP A 146 -10.74 -20.57 -12.49
N ALA A 147 -10.66 -21.75 -11.87
CA ALA A 147 -10.22 -21.87 -10.47
C ALA A 147 -8.79 -21.37 -10.24
N VAL A 148 -7.90 -21.52 -11.23
CA VAL A 148 -6.53 -20.98 -11.18
C VAL A 148 -6.58 -19.48 -11.43
N VAL A 149 -7.43 -18.99 -12.35
CA VAL A 149 -7.65 -17.55 -12.58
C VAL A 149 -8.09 -16.86 -11.29
N ASP A 150 -9.09 -17.42 -10.60
CA ASP A 150 -9.62 -16.88 -9.34
C ASP A 150 -8.57 -16.85 -8.21
N GLN A 151 -7.63 -17.81 -8.23
CA GLN A 151 -6.51 -17.86 -7.29
C GLN A 151 -5.42 -16.83 -7.63
N VAL A 152 -5.12 -16.65 -8.91
CA VAL A 152 -3.99 -15.84 -9.41
C VAL A 152 -4.33 -14.35 -9.45
N LEU A 153 -5.55 -14.01 -9.88
CA LEU A 153 -5.95 -12.64 -10.14
C LEU A 153 -5.78 -11.69 -8.94
N PRO A 154 -6.19 -12.06 -7.70
CA PRO A 154 -5.96 -11.24 -6.51
C PRO A 154 -4.48 -10.87 -6.30
N ASP A 155 -3.57 -11.84 -6.44
CA ASP A 155 -2.14 -11.65 -6.25
C ASP A 155 -1.55 -10.72 -7.32
N VAL A 156 -1.96 -10.91 -8.58
CA VAL A 156 -1.49 -10.11 -9.71
C VAL A 156 -1.97 -8.66 -9.60
N LEU A 157 -3.25 -8.44 -9.28
CA LEU A 157 -3.78 -7.08 -9.07
C LEU A 157 -3.06 -6.37 -7.93
N ARG A 158 -2.79 -7.06 -6.83
CA ARG A 158 -1.99 -6.51 -5.71
C ARG A 158 -0.54 -6.24 -6.09
N GLN A 159 0.05 -6.97 -7.03
CA GLN A 159 1.40 -6.69 -7.50
C GLN A 159 1.44 -5.46 -8.43
N LEU A 160 0.42 -5.29 -9.27
CA LEU A 160 0.41 -4.26 -10.32
C LEU A 160 -0.20 -2.92 -9.87
N HIS A 161 -1.05 -2.91 -8.84
CA HIS A 161 -1.90 -1.73 -8.56
C HIS A 161 -1.13 -0.42 -8.41
N ALA A 162 -0.04 -0.40 -7.65
CA ALA A 162 0.69 0.83 -7.41
C ALA A 162 1.30 1.39 -8.70
N GLU A 163 1.89 0.54 -9.54
CA GLU A 163 2.45 0.95 -10.82
C GLU A 163 1.36 1.44 -11.77
N HIS A 164 0.26 0.68 -11.90
CA HIS A 164 -0.85 1.05 -12.78
C HIS A 164 -1.62 2.30 -12.30
N ALA A 165 -1.59 2.60 -11.00
CA ALA A 165 -2.16 3.84 -10.45
C ALA A 165 -1.51 5.12 -11.02
N GLU A 166 -0.28 5.03 -11.54
CA GLU A 166 0.41 6.16 -12.18
C GLU A 166 -0.32 6.68 -13.43
N GLU A 167 -1.01 5.80 -14.15
CA GLU A 167 -1.63 6.13 -15.43
C GLU A 167 -3.13 6.49 -15.31
N LEU A 168 -3.77 6.13 -14.19
CA LEU A 168 -5.22 6.17 -14.04
C LEU A 168 -5.86 7.55 -14.21
N ALA A 169 -5.15 8.61 -13.82
CA ALA A 169 -5.68 9.97 -13.94
C ALA A 169 -5.87 10.38 -15.42
N GLU A 170 -4.95 9.92 -16.28
CA GLU A 170 -4.90 10.23 -17.71
C GLU A 170 -5.68 9.22 -18.55
N GLN A 171 -5.86 8.01 -18.03
CA GLN A 171 -6.52 6.91 -18.70
C GLN A 171 -7.94 7.27 -19.18
N ALA A 172 -8.26 6.78 -20.37
CA ALA A 172 -9.61 6.80 -20.94
C ALA A 172 -10.23 5.41 -20.89
N TRP A 173 -11.51 5.35 -20.55
CA TRP A 173 -12.39 4.22 -20.83
C TRP A 173 -13.29 4.56 -22.01
N THR A 174 -13.64 3.57 -22.81
CA THR A 174 -14.54 3.77 -23.95
C THR A 174 -15.96 3.42 -23.53
N ASN A 175 -16.90 4.36 -23.68
CA ASN A 175 -18.31 4.09 -23.48
C ASN A 175 -18.91 3.30 -24.66
N PRO A 176 -20.15 2.78 -24.57
CA PRO A 176 -20.78 2.04 -25.68
C PRO A 176 -20.89 2.82 -26.99
N ASP A 177 -20.90 4.16 -26.94
CA ASP A 177 -20.96 5.04 -28.10
C ASP A 177 -19.57 5.33 -28.71
N GLY A 178 -18.50 4.73 -28.17
CA GLY A 178 -17.13 4.91 -28.65
C GLY A 178 -16.43 6.19 -28.17
N GLN A 179 -17.04 6.94 -27.24
CA GLN A 179 -16.47 8.16 -26.68
C GLN A 179 -15.59 7.87 -25.46
N PRO A 180 -14.45 8.59 -25.31
CA PRO A 180 -13.61 8.45 -24.14
C PRO A 180 -14.28 9.07 -22.91
N VAL A 181 -14.17 8.36 -21.78
CA VAL A 181 -14.60 8.77 -20.44
C VAL A 181 -13.38 8.70 -19.53
N HIS A 182 -13.19 9.71 -18.69
CA HIS A 182 -12.04 9.83 -17.80
C HIS A 182 -12.47 9.94 -16.34
N LEU A 183 -11.57 9.59 -15.41
CA LEU A 183 -11.76 9.90 -14.00
C LEU A 183 -11.71 11.41 -13.75
N VAL A 184 -10.70 12.08 -14.33
CA VAL A 184 -10.56 13.54 -14.32
C VAL A 184 -11.17 14.09 -15.59
N GLU A 185 -12.36 14.68 -15.54
CA GLU A 185 -13.07 15.13 -16.76
C GLU A 185 -12.44 16.36 -17.40
N ASP A 186 -12.12 17.37 -16.59
CA ASP A 186 -11.50 18.60 -17.06
C ASP A 186 -10.13 18.29 -17.66
N SER A 187 -9.97 18.58 -18.96
CA SER A 187 -8.78 18.23 -19.72
C SER A 187 -7.53 19.00 -19.26
N ASP A 188 -7.70 20.22 -18.77
CA ASP A 188 -6.59 21.05 -18.31
C ASP A 188 -6.07 20.49 -16.98
N LEU A 189 -6.97 20.14 -16.05
CA LEU A 189 -6.61 19.48 -14.80
C LEU A 189 -6.02 18.09 -15.02
N ARG A 190 -6.58 17.31 -15.94
CA ARG A 190 -6.07 15.98 -16.28
C ARG A 190 -4.66 16.06 -16.83
N THR A 191 -4.43 16.92 -17.81
CA THR A 191 -3.11 17.07 -18.45
C THR A 191 -2.08 17.65 -17.48
N PHE A 192 -2.49 18.58 -16.61
CA PHE A 192 -1.55 19.29 -15.74
C PHE A 192 -1.27 18.55 -14.43
N TYR A 193 -2.31 18.10 -13.72
CA TYR A 193 -2.17 17.46 -12.41
C TYR A 193 -2.25 15.93 -12.48
N GLY A 194 -2.83 15.34 -13.52
CA GLY A 194 -2.97 13.89 -13.67
C GLY A 194 -1.66 13.12 -13.50
N PRO A 195 -0.58 13.47 -14.23
CA PRO A 195 0.71 12.80 -14.05
C PRO A 195 1.23 12.88 -12.61
N THR A 196 1.06 14.03 -11.94
CA THR A 196 1.52 14.22 -10.56
C THR A 196 0.68 13.43 -9.56
N MET A 197 -0.65 13.38 -9.75
CA MET A 197 -1.53 12.54 -8.93
C MET A 197 -1.18 11.06 -9.04
N GLY A 198 -0.95 10.60 -10.27
CA GLY A 198 -0.54 9.23 -10.55
C GLY A 198 0.81 8.89 -9.93
N GLN A 199 1.81 9.75 -10.12
CA GLN A 199 3.14 9.52 -9.53
C GLN A 199 3.10 9.48 -7.99
N ILE A 200 2.36 10.40 -7.36
CA ILE A 200 2.20 10.39 -5.90
C ILE A 200 1.46 9.11 -5.47
N ALA A 201 0.41 8.71 -6.19
CA ALA A 201 -0.30 7.46 -5.95
C ALA A 201 0.64 6.26 -6.05
N HIS A 202 1.38 6.06 -7.14
CA HIS A 202 2.36 4.98 -7.29
C HIS A 202 3.45 5.02 -6.22
N SER A 203 3.86 6.21 -5.82
CA SER A 203 4.95 6.38 -4.89
C SER A 203 4.72 5.72 -3.54
N HIS A 204 3.49 5.33 -3.16
CA HIS A 204 3.23 4.61 -1.92
C HIS A 204 3.88 3.21 -1.82
N TRP A 205 4.31 2.64 -2.94
CA TRP A 205 5.10 1.40 -2.98
C TRP A 205 6.60 1.59 -3.16
N TRP A 206 7.06 2.83 -3.33
CA TRP A 206 8.48 3.09 -3.47
C TRP A 206 9.20 2.99 -2.13
N PRO A 207 10.51 2.72 -2.12
CA PRO A 207 11.36 3.05 -0.97
C PRO A 207 11.31 4.56 -0.72
N VAL A 208 11.27 4.99 0.55
CA VAL A 208 11.21 6.41 0.94
C VAL A 208 12.35 7.23 0.33
N GLN A 209 13.53 6.63 0.14
CA GLN A 209 14.70 7.28 -0.48
C GLN A 209 14.47 7.68 -1.94
N ARG A 210 13.58 6.98 -2.66
CA ARG A 210 13.22 7.33 -4.04
C ARG A 210 12.37 8.61 -4.08
N LEU A 211 11.56 8.88 -3.07
CA LEU A 211 10.74 10.10 -3.00
C LEU A 211 11.60 11.36 -3.09
N GLU A 212 12.76 11.36 -2.42
CA GLU A 212 13.66 12.51 -2.46
C GLU A 212 14.15 12.81 -3.88
N GLN A 213 14.45 11.76 -4.65
CA GLN A 213 15.00 11.88 -6.00
C GLN A 213 13.92 12.37 -6.98
N GLU A 214 12.74 11.75 -6.93
CA GLU A 214 11.66 11.97 -7.90
C GLU A 214 10.83 13.23 -7.59
N PHE A 215 10.69 13.59 -6.30
CA PHE A 215 9.89 14.74 -5.84
C PHE A 215 10.75 15.89 -5.29
N SER A 216 11.96 16.05 -5.83
CA SER A 216 12.92 17.07 -5.40
C SER A 216 12.45 18.51 -5.66
N GLU A 217 11.65 18.73 -6.71
CA GLU A 217 11.12 20.03 -7.13
C GLU A 217 9.61 20.13 -6.92
N ASP A 218 9.13 21.33 -6.58
CA ASP A 218 7.69 21.61 -6.53
C ASP A 218 7.12 21.71 -7.97
N LEU A 219 5.89 21.26 -8.18
CA LEU A 219 5.18 21.53 -9.43
C LEU A 219 4.70 22.99 -9.45
N GLY A 220 4.84 23.64 -10.60
CA GLY A 220 4.39 25.02 -10.81
C GLY A 220 2.88 25.19 -10.70
N ALA A 221 2.44 26.45 -10.66
CA ALA A 221 1.02 26.78 -10.58
C ALA A 221 0.30 26.56 -11.93
N LEU A 222 -0.91 25.99 -11.90
CA LEU A 222 -1.76 25.93 -13.09
C LEU A 222 -2.18 27.34 -13.51
N ALA A 223 -1.70 27.76 -14.70
CA ALA A 223 -1.97 29.08 -15.25
C ALA A 223 -3.48 29.37 -15.26
N SER A 224 -3.86 30.63 -14.99
CA SER A 224 -5.25 31.12 -14.90
C SER A 224 -6.12 30.54 -13.77
N ARG A 225 -5.64 29.54 -13.01
CA ARG A 225 -6.42 28.92 -11.92
C ARG A 225 -5.86 29.22 -10.54
N THR A 226 -4.55 29.12 -10.37
CA THR A 226 -3.91 29.32 -9.06
C THR A 226 -2.55 29.99 -9.22
N ARG A 227 -2.06 30.57 -8.13
CA ARG A 227 -0.65 31.02 -7.99
C ARG A 227 0.16 30.07 -7.10
N CYS A 228 -0.51 29.12 -6.47
CA CYS A 228 0.09 28.18 -5.54
C CYS A 228 0.86 27.11 -6.31
N ARG A 229 2.02 26.74 -5.76
CA ARG A 229 2.79 25.58 -6.21
C ARG A 229 2.27 24.33 -5.52
N VAL A 230 2.72 23.17 -5.98
CA VAL A 230 2.41 21.88 -5.38
C VAL A 230 3.71 21.24 -4.90
N ASP A 231 3.90 21.15 -3.57
CA ASP A 231 4.99 20.40 -2.96
C ASP A 231 4.72 18.90 -3.09
N ARG A 232 5.29 18.26 -4.11
CA ARG A 232 5.04 16.84 -4.40
C ARG A 232 5.53 15.92 -3.27
N LEU A 233 6.60 16.32 -2.59
CA LEU A 233 7.22 15.51 -1.54
C LEU A 233 6.32 15.43 -0.32
N ILE A 234 5.77 16.56 0.15
CA ILE A 234 4.89 16.54 1.33
C ILE A 234 3.61 15.76 1.06
N LEU A 235 3.02 15.87 -0.14
CA LEU A 235 1.81 15.13 -0.49
C LEU A 235 2.06 13.62 -0.58
N ALA A 236 3.20 13.20 -1.14
CA ALA A 236 3.61 11.80 -1.13
C ALA A 236 3.81 11.27 0.30
N CYS A 237 4.48 12.04 1.17
CA CYS A 237 4.63 11.68 2.58
C CYS A 237 3.29 11.54 3.30
N LEU A 238 2.35 12.48 3.07
CA LEU A 238 1.02 12.44 3.67
C LEU A 238 0.21 11.22 3.22
N LEU A 239 0.19 10.91 1.91
CA LEU A 239 -0.52 9.72 1.41
C LEU A 239 0.05 8.44 2.02
N ARG A 240 1.37 8.28 2.01
CA ARG A 240 2.06 7.09 2.52
C ARG A 240 1.80 6.83 3.99
N VAL A 241 1.96 7.86 4.81
CA VAL A 241 1.70 7.77 6.25
C VAL A 241 0.22 7.53 6.51
N ALA A 242 -0.67 8.16 5.74
CA ALA A 242 -2.10 7.96 5.91
C ALA A 242 -2.53 6.53 5.60
N ASP A 243 -2.05 5.96 4.49
CA ASP A 243 -2.31 4.57 4.12
C ASP A 243 -1.75 3.59 5.16
N ALA A 244 -0.47 3.73 5.51
CA ALA A 244 0.19 2.87 6.50
C ALA A 244 -0.50 2.88 7.89
N LEU A 245 -1.10 4.01 8.29
CA LEU A 245 -1.76 4.17 9.58
C LEU A 245 -3.24 3.80 9.58
N HIS A 246 -3.88 3.60 8.41
CA HIS A 246 -5.29 3.23 8.37
C HIS A 246 -5.50 1.73 8.60
N LEU A 247 -5.24 1.30 9.84
CA LEU A 247 -5.30 -0.10 10.29
C LEU A 247 -6.51 -0.41 11.18
N ASP A 248 -7.39 0.56 11.41
CA ASP A 248 -8.50 0.41 12.36
C ASP A 248 -9.74 -0.28 11.79
N SER A 249 -10.75 -0.47 12.65
CA SER A 249 -12.00 -1.18 12.37
C SER A 249 -12.80 -0.68 11.16
N ARG A 250 -12.52 0.52 10.63
CA ARG A 250 -13.09 0.99 9.35
C ARG A 250 -12.65 0.13 8.17
N ARG A 251 -11.47 -0.49 8.22
CA ARG A 251 -11.00 -1.46 7.22
C ARG A 251 -11.67 -2.83 7.35
N ALA A 252 -12.22 -3.16 8.53
CA ALA A 252 -12.82 -4.46 8.79
C ALA A 252 -14.16 -4.34 9.56
N PRO A 253 -15.23 -3.80 8.94
CA PRO A 253 -16.52 -3.67 9.60
C PRO A 253 -17.10 -5.04 9.98
N ARG A 254 -17.50 -5.20 11.25
CA ARG A 254 -17.94 -6.47 11.85
C ARG A 254 -19.00 -7.21 11.04
N PHE A 255 -20.03 -6.50 10.59
CA PHE A 255 -21.12 -7.10 9.81
C PHE A 255 -20.65 -7.52 8.42
N LEU A 256 -19.81 -6.71 7.77
CA LEU A 256 -19.25 -7.04 6.46
C LEU A 256 -18.37 -8.29 6.56
N ARG A 257 -17.52 -8.38 7.58
CA ARG A 257 -16.73 -9.59 7.86
C ARG A 257 -17.58 -10.86 7.95
N ALA A 258 -18.72 -10.77 8.62
CA ALA A 258 -19.61 -11.92 8.83
C ALA A 258 -20.22 -12.46 7.53
N ILE A 259 -20.48 -11.59 6.55
CA ILE A 259 -21.03 -11.98 5.25
C ILE A 259 -19.94 -12.26 4.19
N THR A 260 -18.77 -11.64 4.31
CA THR A 260 -17.61 -11.90 3.45
C THR A 260 -16.95 -13.24 3.80
N ALA A 261 -16.99 -13.65 5.07
CA ALA A 261 -16.41 -14.88 5.59
C ALA A 261 -14.95 -15.12 5.11
N PRO A 262 -14.02 -14.17 5.36
CA PRO A 262 -12.63 -14.26 4.90
C PRO A 262 -11.92 -15.48 5.50
N THR A 263 -10.96 -16.04 4.76
CA THR A 263 -10.16 -17.21 5.16
C THR A 263 -8.66 -16.92 5.09
N GLY A 264 -7.83 -17.81 5.66
CA GLY A 264 -6.37 -17.72 5.60
C GLY A 264 -5.82 -16.39 6.15
N THR A 265 -4.81 -15.84 5.47
CA THR A 265 -4.17 -14.57 5.83
C THR A 265 -5.16 -13.41 5.88
N SER A 266 -6.12 -13.38 4.96
CA SER A 266 -7.17 -12.36 4.96
C SER A 266 -7.96 -12.40 6.27
N ALA A 267 -8.35 -13.57 6.77
CA ALA A 267 -9.06 -13.70 8.04
C ALA A 267 -8.29 -13.10 9.22
N LEU A 268 -6.95 -13.20 9.22
CA LEU A 268 -6.09 -12.59 10.22
C LEU A 268 -6.15 -11.06 10.15
N HIS A 269 -6.04 -10.49 8.93
CA HIS A 269 -6.20 -9.04 8.71
C HIS A 269 -7.54 -8.52 9.22
N TRP A 270 -8.63 -9.18 8.82
CA TRP A 270 -9.97 -8.85 9.31
C TRP A 270 -10.08 -8.95 10.83
N THR A 271 -9.47 -9.98 11.44
CA THR A 271 -9.53 -10.18 12.89
C THR A 271 -8.87 -9.04 13.65
N PHE A 272 -7.67 -8.62 13.27
CA PHE A 272 -6.99 -7.58 14.04
C PHE A 272 -7.52 -6.18 13.74
N GLN A 273 -7.80 -5.86 12.47
CA GLN A 273 -8.28 -4.53 12.11
C GLN A 273 -9.64 -4.26 12.77
N GLU A 274 -10.54 -5.26 12.83
CA GLU A 274 -11.82 -5.15 13.53
C GLU A 274 -11.65 -4.74 15.01
N ARG A 275 -10.56 -5.17 15.66
CA ARG A 275 -10.27 -4.91 17.08
C ARG A 275 -9.71 -3.51 17.31
N LEU A 276 -8.99 -2.96 16.34
CA LEU A 276 -8.31 -1.68 16.47
C LEU A 276 -9.31 -0.52 16.41
N ALA A 277 -9.27 0.33 17.44
CA ALA A 277 -9.99 1.59 17.44
C ALA A 277 -9.26 2.61 16.55
N ARG A 278 -9.98 3.66 16.14
CA ARG A 278 -9.40 4.80 15.42
C ARG A 278 -8.18 5.33 16.18
N PRO A 279 -7.02 5.50 15.53
CA PRO A 279 -5.82 5.99 16.19
C PRO A 279 -5.96 7.45 16.61
N HIS A 280 -5.22 7.84 17.65
CA HIS A 280 -5.10 9.22 18.10
C HIS A 280 -3.65 9.58 18.40
N ILE A 281 -3.33 10.88 18.41
CA ILE A 281 -1.98 11.36 18.70
C ILE A 281 -1.85 11.69 20.19
N GLU A 282 -0.83 11.14 20.84
CA GLU A 282 -0.36 11.55 22.17
C GLU A 282 1.06 12.09 22.05
N LEU A 283 1.24 13.39 22.30
CA LEU A 283 2.51 14.08 22.08
C LEU A 283 2.98 13.95 20.62
N ASP A 284 4.01 13.13 20.39
CA ASP A 284 4.66 12.85 19.11
C ASP A 284 4.38 11.43 18.58
N ALA A 285 3.50 10.68 19.25
CA ALA A 285 3.24 9.28 18.94
C ALA A 285 1.80 9.03 18.50
N VAL A 286 1.63 8.24 17.44
CA VAL A 286 0.36 7.63 17.09
C VAL A 286 0.07 6.49 18.06
N VAL A 287 -1.14 6.46 18.61
CA VAL A 287 -1.57 5.48 19.60
C VAL A 287 -2.72 4.67 19.04
N PHE A 288 -2.50 3.35 18.96
CA PHE A 288 -3.55 2.37 18.69
C PHE A 288 -4.03 1.74 19.99
N THR A 289 -5.34 1.55 20.11
CA THR A 289 -5.98 0.87 21.23
C THR A 289 -6.99 -0.15 20.71
N THR A 290 -7.42 -1.08 21.57
CA THR A 290 -8.46 -2.06 21.23
C THR A 290 -9.67 -1.91 22.12
N GLY A 291 -10.85 -2.17 21.56
CA GLY A 291 -12.08 -2.21 22.36
C GLY A 291 -12.22 -3.47 23.22
N GLN A 292 -11.50 -4.54 22.89
CA GLN A 292 -11.51 -5.82 23.57
C GLN A 292 -10.17 -6.52 23.42
N PRO A 293 -9.73 -7.29 24.43
CA PRO A 293 -8.46 -8.00 24.36
C PRO A 293 -8.49 -9.16 23.36
N PHE A 294 -7.33 -9.49 22.80
CA PHE A 294 -7.14 -10.64 21.92
C PHE A 294 -7.10 -11.94 22.72
N ALA A 295 -7.96 -12.90 22.38
CA ALA A 295 -7.95 -14.24 22.97
C ALA A 295 -6.74 -15.05 22.48
N ARG A 296 -6.49 -16.23 23.09
CA ARG A 296 -5.35 -17.08 22.72
C ARG A 296 -5.46 -17.60 21.29
N GLU A 297 -6.68 -17.82 20.84
CA GLU A 297 -7.02 -18.30 19.49
C GLU A 297 -6.77 -17.22 18.43
N GLU A 298 -6.65 -15.96 18.84
CA GLU A 298 -6.39 -14.80 17.97
C GLU A 298 -4.92 -14.36 18.03
N ALA A 299 -4.02 -15.18 18.58
CA ALA A 299 -2.61 -14.84 18.75
C ALA A 299 -1.94 -14.50 17.42
N ASP A 300 -2.23 -15.24 16.34
CA ASP A 300 -1.67 -14.98 15.01
C ASP A 300 -2.12 -13.62 14.45
N ALA A 301 -3.39 -13.23 14.72
CA ALA A 301 -3.90 -11.92 14.33
C ALA A 301 -3.26 -10.79 15.16
N TRP A 302 -2.99 -11.03 16.45
CA TRP A 302 -2.27 -10.08 17.30
C TRP A 302 -0.83 -9.87 16.81
N TRP A 303 -0.12 -10.94 16.44
CA TRP A 303 1.23 -10.84 15.88
C TRP A 303 1.23 -10.13 14.52
N LEU A 304 0.25 -10.40 13.67
CA LEU A 304 0.09 -9.66 12.41
C LEU A 304 -0.18 -8.16 12.66
N ALA A 305 -0.94 -7.81 13.71
CA ALA A 305 -1.12 -6.41 14.11
C ALA A 305 0.19 -5.78 14.58
N TYR A 306 0.99 -6.50 15.38
CA TYR A 306 2.31 -6.05 15.81
C TYR A 306 3.23 -5.78 14.61
N ASP A 307 3.27 -6.68 13.62
CA ASP A 307 4.07 -6.51 12.42
C ASP A 307 3.60 -5.34 11.55
N ALA A 308 2.29 -5.18 11.37
CA ALA A 308 1.69 -4.06 10.63
C ALA A 308 2.01 -2.71 11.31
N LEU A 309 1.90 -2.65 12.64
CA LEU A 309 2.23 -1.45 13.41
C LEU A 309 3.73 -1.14 13.37
N ASN A 310 4.61 -2.14 13.36
CA ASN A 310 6.05 -1.92 13.17
C ASN A 310 6.40 -1.49 11.74
N ALA A 311 5.64 -1.91 10.74
CA ALA A 311 5.80 -1.41 9.38
C ALA A 311 5.40 0.06 9.28
N ALA A 312 4.24 0.42 9.85
CA ALA A 312 3.77 1.80 9.89
C ALA A 312 4.67 2.73 10.74
N ASP A 313 5.28 2.21 11.81
CA ASP A 313 6.25 2.95 12.63
C ASP A 313 7.52 3.29 11.82
N ARG A 314 8.03 2.32 11.04
CA ARG A 314 9.15 2.56 10.13
C ARG A 314 8.82 3.59 9.07
N GLU A 315 7.62 3.51 8.49
CA GLU A 315 7.15 4.49 7.50
C GLU A 315 7.13 5.91 8.09
N LEU A 316 6.56 6.08 9.28
CA LEU A 316 6.54 7.36 10.00
C LEU A 316 7.97 7.88 10.27
N HIS A 317 8.85 7.00 10.73
CA HIS A 317 10.22 7.36 11.06
C HIS A 317 11.01 7.79 9.82
N ASP A 318 10.92 7.01 8.74
CA ASP A 318 11.64 7.28 7.49
C ASP A 318 11.13 8.59 6.84
N VAL A 319 9.82 8.86 6.89
CA VAL A 319 9.22 10.12 6.43
C VAL A 319 9.66 11.30 7.29
N ASP A 320 9.65 11.18 8.62
CA ASP A 320 10.11 12.23 9.53
C ASP A 320 11.57 12.61 9.25
N LEU A 321 12.45 11.61 9.09
CA LEU A 321 13.85 11.83 8.72
C LEU A 321 13.98 12.55 7.37
N LEU A 322 13.22 12.12 6.36
CA LEU A 322 13.24 12.73 5.02
C LEU A 322 12.82 14.21 5.07
N LEU A 323 11.71 14.52 5.75
CA LEU A 323 11.20 15.89 5.88
C LEU A 323 12.17 16.79 6.65
N GLN A 324 12.78 16.29 7.73
CA GLN A 324 13.79 17.01 8.50
C GLN A 324 15.04 17.34 7.66
N VAL A 325 15.57 16.38 6.91
CA VAL A 325 16.75 16.58 6.05
C VAL A 325 16.48 17.64 4.98
N ARG A 326 15.26 17.71 4.47
CA ARG A 326 14.84 18.70 3.46
C ARG A 326 14.44 20.05 4.05
N GLY A 327 14.46 20.21 5.37
CA GLY A 327 14.03 21.43 6.05
C GLY A 327 12.57 21.78 5.77
N ARG A 328 11.73 20.77 5.55
CA ARG A 328 10.30 20.91 5.29
C ARG A 328 9.50 20.90 6.59
N GLU A 329 8.21 21.19 6.49
CA GLU A 329 7.25 21.01 7.58
C GLU A 329 7.25 19.54 8.02
N ILE A 330 7.36 19.30 9.33
CA ILE A 330 7.37 17.95 9.91
C ILE A 330 5.96 17.55 10.34
N LEU A 331 5.69 16.24 10.35
CA LEU A 331 4.43 15.72 10.86
C LEU A 331 4.37 15.87 12.39
N LYS A 332 3.14 15.92 12.92
CA LYS A 332 2.86 15.97 14.36
C LYS A 332 3.27 14.70 15.11
N ALA A 333 3.37 13.58 14.40
CA ALA A 333 3.82 12.31 14.95
C ALA A 333 4.85 11.66 14.04
N SER A 334 5.86 11.03 14.64
CA SER A 334 6.98 10.38 13.95
C SER A 334 7.20 8.93 14.37
N ARG A 335 6.32 8.40 15.24
CA ARG A 335 6.40 7.03 15.77
C ARG A 335 5.04 6.50 16.21
N ILE A 336 4.94 5.19 16.41
CA ILE A 336 3.82 4.50 17.03
C ILE A 336 4.18 4.10 18.47
N LYS A 337 3.27 4.37 19.41
CA LYS A 337 3.45 4.02 20.81
C LYS A 337 3.49 2.50 20.99
N GLY A 338 4.65 2.00 21.42
CA GLY A 338 4.86 0.58 21.71
C GLY A 338 5.33 -0.26 20.52
N ALA A 339 5.51 0.34 19.34
CA ALA A 339 6.20 -0.33 18.24
C ALA A 339 7.60 -0.79 18.68
N GLY A 340 8.03 -1.95 18.16
CA GLY A 340 9.31 -2.59 18.48
C GLY A 340 9.38 -3.31 19.82
N SER A 341 8.33 -3.27 20.65
CA SER A 341 8.24 -4.08 21.87
C SER A 341 6.85 -4.69 22.06
N PRO A 342 6.70 -6.02 21.92
CA PRO A 342 5.41 -6.64 22.10
C PRO A 342 4.86 -6.45 23.52
N GLU A 343 5.72 -6.37 24.53
CA GLU A 343 5.31 -6.14 25.93
C GLU A 343 4.78 -4.73 26.17
N ILE A 344 5.34 -3.72 25.50
CA ILE A 344 4.82 -2.34 25.58
C ILE A 344 3.54 -2.22 24.76
N LEU A 345 3.51 -2.77 23.54
CA LEU A 345 2.31 -2.72 22.69
C LEU A 345 1.13 -3.43 23.33
N ALA A 346 1.35 -4.54 24.04
CA ALA A 346 0.30 -5.26 24.77
C ALA A 346 -0.41 -4.42 25.84
N ARG A 347 0.15 -3.27 26.25
CA ARG A 347 -0.52 -2.35 27.18
C ARG A 347 -1.70 -1.61 26.54
N SER A 348 -1.64 -1.37 25.23
CA SER A 348 -2.74 -0.74 24.48
C SER A 348 -3.51 -1.72 23.60
N LEU A 349 -2.89 -2.85 23.24
CA LEU A 349 -3.51 -4.01 22.58
C LEU A 349 -3.50 -5.22 23.55
N PRO A 350 -4.31 -5.20 24.64
CA PRO A 350 -4.30 -6.25 25.66
C PRO A 350 -4.61 -7.64 25.09
N THR A 351 -4.02 -8.64 25.72
CA THR A 351 -4.25 -10.07 25.47
C THR A 351 -5.00 -10.69 26.65
N ASN A 352 -5.78 -11.75 26.40
CA ASN A 352 -6.54 -12.46 27.43
C ASN A 352 -6.11 -13.94 27.49
N GLY A 353 -5.61 -14.37 28.65
CA GLY A 353 -5.20 -15.76 28.87
C GLY A 353 -3.83 -16.14 28.27
N TRP A 354 -3.09 -15.18 27.73
CA TRP A 354 -1.73 -15.34 27.21
C TRP A 354 -0.97 -14.01 27.27
N ARG A 355 0.35 -14.06 27.07
CA ARG A 355 1.21 -12.87 26.97
C ARG A 355 2.07 -12.97 25.71
N PRO A 356 2.21 -11.90 24.93
CA PRO A 356 3.14 -11.88 23.83
C PRO A 356 4.57 -11.78 24.39
N VAL A 357 5.48 -12.56 23.83
CA VAL A 357 6.90 -12.59 24.20
C VAL A 357 7.68 -12.57 22.91
N ASP A 358 8.58 -11.61 22.73
CA ASP A 358 9.50 -11.61 21.61
C ASP A 358 10.47 -12.80 21.75
N ALA A 359 10.22 -13.86 20.98
CA ALA A 359 11.08 -15.03 20.91
C ALA A 359 12.06 -14.95 19.71
N MET A 360 12.16 -13.81 19.01
CA MET A 360 13.12 -13.67 17.92
C MET A 360 14.53 -13.93 18.43
N LEU A 361 15.17 -14.91 17.81
CA LEU A 361 16.55 -15.28 18.11
C LEU A 361 17.46 -14.19 17.56
N ARG A 362 17.73 -13.16 18.36
CA ARG A 362 18.68 -12.09 17.99
C ARG A 362 20.07 -12.68 17.90
N VAL A 363 20.56 -12.85 16.67
CA VAL A 363 21.96 -13.20 16.42
C VAL A 363 22.82 -11.98 16.79
N SER A 364 23.25 -11.93 18.04
CA SER A 364 24.07 -10.83 18.56
C SER A 364 25.53 -10.89 18.13
N ASN A 365 25.97 -12.03 17.58
CA ASN A 365 27.36 -12.25 17.18
C ASN A 365 27.43 -13.09 15.90
N VAL A 366 27.19 -12.44 14.77
CA VAL A 366 27.33 -13.04 13.44
C VAL A 366 28.72 -13.65 13.23
N PRO A 367 29.85 -13.00 13.59
CA PRO A 367 31.17 -13.61 13.47
C PRO A 367 31.32 -14.95 14.19
N ALA A 368 30.85 -15.06 15.43
CA ALA A 368 30.92 -16.31 16.19
C ALA A 368 29.98 -17.39 15.63
N ILE A 369 28.85 -17.02 15.03
CA ILE A 369 28.00 -17.98 14.32
C ILE A 369 28.68 -18.47 13.04
N VAL A 370 29.27 -17.57 12.25
CA VAL A 370 30.03 -17.94 11.05
C VAL A 370 31.24 -18.82 11.39
N GLU A 371 31.92 -18.54 12.50
CA GLU A 371 33.03 -19.36 13.00
C GLU A 371 32.56 -20.75 13.48
N ARG A 372 31.38 -20.85 14.09
CA ARG A 372 30.84 -22.12 14.62
C ARG A 372 30.08 -22.95 13.59
N LEU A 373 29.42 -22.31 12.62
CA LEU A 373 28.61 -22.93 11.57
C LEU A 373 29.31 -22.94 10.21
N GLY A 374 30.55 -22.44 10.13
CA GLY A 374 31.36 -22.40 8.92
C GLY A 374 32.82 -22.76 9.17
N GLY A 375 33.56 -23.06 8.11
CA GLY A 375 35.00 -23.31 8.18
C GLY A 375 35.40 -24.60 8.93
N SER A 376 36.46 -24.52 9.74
CA SER A 376 37.08 -25.69 10.37
C SER A 376 36.24 -26.35 11.47
N GLN A 377 35.27 -25.64 12.05
CA GLN A 377 34.35 -26.20 13.05
C GLN A 377 33.29 -27.12 12.41
N LEU A 378 32.83 -26.80 11.20
CA LEU A 378 31.83 -27.62 10.49
C LEU A 378 32.47 -28.70 9.61
N TYR A 379 33.61 -28.40 8.99
CA TYR A 379 34.25 -29.26 7.98
C TYR A 379 35.61 -29.83 8.43
N GLY A 380 36.08 -29.49 9.63
CA GLY A 380 37.42 -29.84 10.10
C GLY A 380 38.54 -29.14 9.31
N ASN A 381 39.79 -29.51 9.56
CA ASN A 381 40.94 -29.09 8.76
C ASN A 381 41.04 -29.90 7.45
N ASN A 382 39.93 -30.05 6.72
CA ASN A 382 39.88 -30.78 5.46
C ASN A 382 39.71 -29.80 4.28
N PRO A 383 40.79 -29.43 3.57
CA PRO A 383 40.72 -28.46 2.48
C PRO A 383 39.96 -28.96 1.25
N THR A 384 39.62 -30.26 1.19
CA THR A 384 38.86 -30.82 0.06
C THR A 384 37.39 -30.37 0.04
N VAL A 385 36.82 -30.00 1.19
CA VAL A 385 35.41 -29.58 1.27
C VAL A 385 35.18 -28.19 0.68
N PRO A 386 35.93 -27.13 1.04
CA PRO A 386 35.82 -25.84 0.37
C PRO A 386 36.08 -25.92 -1.13
N LEU A 387 37.05 -26.75 -1.56
CA LEU A 387 37.32 -27.00 -2.97
C LEU A 387 36.11 -27.62 -3.67
N ARG A 388 35.47 -28.64 -3.07
CA ARG A 388 34.24 -29.24 -3.60
C ARG A 388 33.13 -28.20 -3.75
N GLU A 389 32.89 -27.37 -2.74
CA GLU A 389 31.83 -26.34 -2.79
C GLU A 389 32.08 -25.31 -3.90
N VAL A 390 33.34 -24.88 -4.08
CA VAL A 390 33.72 -23.97 -5.18
C VAL A 390 33.47 -24.63 -6.54
N PHE A 391 33.84 -25.91 -6.71
CA PHE A 391 33.57 -26.64 -7.96
C PHE A 391 32.07 -26.82 -8.20
N GLN A 392 31.30 -27.16 -7.16
CA GLN A 392 29.86 -27.34 -7.25
C GLN A 392 29.17 -26.02 -7.64
N ASN A 393 29.47 -24.94 -6.94
CA ASN A 393 28.93 -23.60 -7.25
C ASN A 393 29.31 -23.14 -8.66
N SER A 394 30.53 -23.43 -9.11
CA SER A 394 30.96 -23.10 -10.48
C SER A 394 30.20 -23.92 -11.52
N ALA A 395 29.99 -25.22 -11.28
CA ALA A 395 29.23 -26.09 -12.16
C ALA A 395 27.76 -25.66 -12.23
N ASP A 396 27.16 -25.32 -11.09
CA ASP A 396 25.78 -24.85 -10.98
C ASP A 396 25.60 -23.49 -11.68
N ALA A 397 26.55 -22.55 -11.51
CA ALA A 397 26.54 -21.28 -12.22
C ALA A 397 26.66 -21.46 -13.75
N CYS A 398 27.51 -22.37 -14.21
CA CYS A 398 27.59 -22.72 -15.63
C CYS A 398 26.29 -23.37 -16.15
N GLN A 399 25.66 -24.26 -15.38
CA GLN A 399 24.37 -24.85 -15.76
C GLN A 399 23.25 -23.83 -15.79
N ALA A 400 23.15 -22.97 -14.77
CA ALA A 400 22.17 -21.89 -14.69
C ALA A 400 22.32 -20.94 -15.88
N ARG A 401 23.56 -20.53 -16.19
CA ARG A 401 23.86 -19.71 -17.38
C ARG A 401 23.49 -20.40 -18.68
N ARG A 402 23.81 -21.69 -18.86
CA ARG A 402 23.43 -22.43 -20.07
C ARG A 402 21.92 -22.57 -20.22
N ARG A 403 21.18 -22.77 -19.13
CA ARG A 403 19.71 -22.81 -19.16
C ARG A 403 19.13 -21.44 -19.50
N PHE A 404 19.73 -20.37 -18.99
CA PHE A 404 19.36 -19.00 -19.32
C PHE A 404 19.64 -18.64 -20.78
N GLU A 405 20.82 -19.00 -21.31
CA GLU A 405 21.23 -18.70 -22.70
C GLU A 405 20.53 -19.56 -23.75
N ARG A 406 20.08 -20.78 -23.42
CA ARG A 406 19.40 -21.68 -24.37
C ARG A 406 17.96 -21.27 -24.71
N GLY A 407 17.33 -20.40 -23.92
CA GLY A 407 15.92 -20.03 -24.10
C GLY A 407 14.96 -21.24 -24.03
N PRO A 408 13.63 -21.00 -24.03
CA PRO A 408 12.62 -22.04 -23.77
C PRO A 408 12.35 -22.99 -24.95
N GLN A 409 13.33 -23.37 -25.78
CA GLN A 409 13.07 -24.21 -26.97
C GLN A 409 13.90 -25.49 -27.14
N ASP A 410 14.89 -25.81 -26.29
CA ASP A 410 15.68 -27.04 -26.48
C ASP A 410 15.86 -27.87 -25.20
N CYS A 411 14.75 -28.42 -24.70
CA CYS A 411 14.76 -29.59 -23.83
C CYS A 411 13.74 -30.61 -24.34
N ARG A 412 14.17 -31.42 -25.31
CA ARG A 412 13.65 -32.77 -25.55
C ARG A 412 14.43 -33.77 -24.73
#